data_AF-A0A1L3GNP8-F1
#
_entry.id   AF-A0A1L3GNP8-F1
#
_cell.length_a   1.000
_cell.length_b   1.000
_cell.length_c   1.000
_cell.angle_alpha   90.00
_cell.angle_beta   90.00
_cell.angle_gamma   90.00
#
_symmetry.space_group_name_H-M   'P 1'
#
loop_
_entity.id
_entity.type
_entity.pdbx_description
1 polymer ?
#
loop_
_entity_poly.entity_id
_entity_poly.type
_entity_poly.pdbx_seq_one_letter_code
_entity_poly.pdbx_strand_id
1 'polypeptide(L)'
;MELPQALFFGLLYAAVILAVSAAKDYLGDRGVYIVALISGLTDVDAITLSNARLVQQGVLGASQAHISILIALVSNLCFKLGLVGFFSTRQMFRWTLCCFVCLALPALLILI
;
A
#
# COMPACT_ATOMS: atom_id res chain seq x y z
N MET A 1 -13.18 -22.14 2.13
CA MET A 1 -11.74 -22.31 2.43
C MET A 1 -11.17 -21.00 2.99
N GLU A 2 -11.90 -20.33 3.89
CA GLU A 2 -11.69 -18.91 4.21
C GLU A 2 -10.77 -18.68 5.43
N LEU A 3 -10.74 -19.64 6.37
CA LEU A 3 -10.05 -19.53 7.66
C LEU A 3 -8.53 -19.33 7.58
N PRO A 4 -7.76 -20.11 6.78
CA PRO A 4 -6.31 -19.90 6.71
C PRO A 4 -5.95 -18.56 6.04
N GLN A 5 -6.76 -18.10 5.09
CA GLN A 5 -6.52 -16.84 4.38
C GLN A 5 -6.85 -15.63 5.27
N ALA A 6 -7.93 -15.69 6.04
CA ALA A 6 -8.27 -14.67 7.03
C ALA A 6 -7.23 -14.59 8.16
N LEU A 7 -6.72 -15.74 8.63
CA LEU A 7 -5.67 -15.79 9.65
C LEU A 7 -4.36 -15.17 9.12
N PHE A 8 -3.99 -15.49 7.87
CA PHE A 8 -2.82 -14.90 7.22
C PHE A 8 -2.96 -13.38 7.09
N PHE A 9 -4.13 -12.89 6.68
CA PHE A 9 -4.41 -11.46 6.56
C PHE A 9 -4.34 -10.75 7.92
N GLY A 10 -4.88 -11.35 8.98
CA GLY A 10 -4.78 -10.84 10.35
C GLY A 10 -3.35 -10.76 10.86
N LEU A 11 -2.53 -11.78 10.57
CA LEU A 11 -1.11 -11.82 10.95
C LEU A 11 -0.30 -10.78 10.18
N LEU A 12 -0.54 -10.64 8.87
CA LEU A 12 0.08 -9.62 8.04
C LEU A 12 -0.28 -8.22 8.55
N TYR A 13 -1.57 -7.96 8.79
CA TYR A 13 -2.06 -6.69 9.31
C TYR A 13 -1.42 -6.31 10.67
N ALA A 14 -1.30 -7.28 11.59
CA ALA A 14 -0.63 -7.06 12.87
C ALA A 14 0.85 -6.73 12.69
N ALA A 15 1.55 -7.44 11.79
CA ALA A 15 2.94 -7.16 11.46
C ALA A 15 3.13 -5.77 10.85
N VAL A 16 2.24 -5.35 9.95
CA VAL A 16 2.28 -4.03 9.32
C VAL A 16 2.04 -2.92 10.35
N ILE A 17 1.04 -3.05 11.24
CA ILE A 17 0.84 -2.08 12.33
C ILE A 17 2.09 -1.95 13.18
N LEU A 18 2.69 -3.07 13.56
CA LEU A 18 3.86 -3.09 14.41
C LEU A 18 5.04 -2.42 13.70
N ALA A 19 5.24 -2.71 12.41
CA ALA A 19 6.28 -2.08 11.59
C ALA A 19 6.06 -0.57 11.45
N VAL A 20 4.83 -0.12 11.16
CA VAL A 20 4.51 1.31 11.00
C VAL A 20 4.67 2.05 12.34
N SER A 21 4.17 1.48 13.44
CA SER A 21 4.30 2.09 14.77
C SER A 21 5.75 2.16 15.21
N ALA A 22 6.51 1.07 15.06
CA ALA A 22 7.95 1.07 15.37
C ALA A 22 8.71 2.05 14.48
N ALA A 23 8.45 2.07 13.17
CA ALA A 23 9.11 3.01 12.28
C ALA A 23 8.77 4.47 12.61
N LYS A 24 7.54 4.75 13.07
CA LYS A 24 7.17 6.07 13.58
C LYS A 24 7.96 6.42 14.85
N ASP A 25 8.09 5.50 15.80
CA ASP A 25 8.77 5.76 17.06
C ASP A 25 10.29 5.94 16.89
N TYR A 26 10.93 5.15 16.01
CA TYR A 26 12.38 5.18 15.80
C TYR A 26 12.85 6.19 14.73
N LEU A 27 12.10 6.37 13.63
CA LEU A 27 12.50 7.20 12.47
C LEU A 27 11.56 8.39 12.23
N GLY A 28 10.52 8.57 13.05
CA GLY A 28 9.50 9.59 12.84
C GLY A 28 8.73 9.37 11.54
N ASP A 29 8.32 10.47 10.92
CA ASP A 29 7.46 10.45 9.73
C ASP A 29 8.11 9.76 8.51
N ARG A 30 9.45 9.79 8.42
CA ARG A 30 10.18 9.14 7.32
C ARG A 30 10.11 7.62 7.41
N GLY A 31 10.08 7.07 8.62
CA GLY A 31 9.95 5.63 8.83
C GLY A 31 8.63 5.08 8.29
N VAL A 32 7.55 5.83 8.50
CA VAL A 32 6.20 5.50 8.02
C VAL A 32 6.20 5.39 6.48
N TYR A 33 6.91 6.27 5.77
CA TYR A 33 6.99 6.23 4.30
C TYR A 33 7.80 5.04 3.78
N ILE A 34 8.87 4.65 4.47
CA ILE A 34 9.67 3.47 4.08
C ILE A 34 8.86 2.20 4.26
N VAL A 35 8.15 2.07 5.39
CA VAL A 35 7.25 0.93 5.62
C VAL A 35 6.11 0.93 4.60
N ALA A 36 5.60 2.10 4.24
CA ALA A 36 4.62 2.26 3.16
C ALA A 36 5.11 1.71 1.83
N LEU A 37 6.35 2.06 1.45
CA LEU A 37 6.95 1.66 0.20
C LEU A 37 7.18 0.15 0.13
N ILE A 38 7.71 -0.45 1.20
CA ILE A 38 8.03 -1.88 1.27
C ILE A 38 6.76 -2.72 1.40
N SER A 39 5.87 -2.37 2.34
CA SER A 39 4.64 -3.14 2.59
C SER A 39 3.66 -3.00 1.43
N GLY A 40 3.59 -1.82 0.81
CA GLY A 40 2.76 -1.57 -0.36
C GLY A 40 3.19 -2.37 -1.60
N LEU A 41 4.46 -2.80 -1.68
CA LEU A 41 4.95 -3.64 -2.77
C LEU A 41 4.26 -5.03 -2.81
N THR A 42 3.82 -5.52 -1.64
CA THR A 42 3.25 -6.85 -1.47
C THR A 42 1.73 -6.80 -1.31
N ASP A 43 1.22 -5.92 -0.43
CA ASP A 43 -0.22 -5.76 -0.19
C ASP A 43 -0.56 -4.35 0.27
N VAL A 44 -1.33 -3.64 -0.56
CA VAL A 44 -1.81 -2.27 -0.28
C VAL A 44 -2.97 -2.26 0.71
N ASP A 45 -3.75 -3.34 0.77
CA ASP A 45 -4.97 -3.39 1.58
C ASP A 45 -4.62 -3.46 3.06
N ALA A 46 -3.61 -4.26 3.41
CA ALA A 46 -3.07 -4.37 4.76
C ALA A 46 -2.60 -3.00 5.28
N ILE A 47 -1.75 -2.28 4.53
CA ILE A 47 -1.22 -0.99 4.98
C ILE A 47 -2.26 0.13 5.00
N THR A 48 -3.23 0.11 4.09
CA THR A 48 -4.35 1.06 4.11
C THR A 48 -5.18 0.88 5.37
N LEU A 49 -5.54 -0.36 5.71
CA LEU A 49 -6.29 -0.66 6.93
C LEU A 49 -5.48 -0.31 8.19
N SER A 50 -4.19 -0.65 8.22
CA SER A 50 -3.30 -0.37 9.34
C SER A 50 -3.16 1.13 9.57
N ASN A 51 -2.91 1.90 8.52
CA ASN A 51 -2.82 3.36 8.61
C ASN A 51 -4.15 3.99 9.04
N ALA A 52 -5.29 3.54 8.48
CA ALA A 52 -6.61 4.03 8.89
C ALA A 52 -6.86 3.82 10.40
N ARG A 53 -6.45 2.67 10.92
CA ARG A 53 -6.53 2.34 12.35
C ARG A 53 -5.58 3.15 13.21
N LEU A 54 -4.34 3.37 12.76
CA LEU A 54 -3.37 4.21 13.47
C LEU A 54 -3.77 5.69 13.48
N VAL A 55 -4.50 6.17 12.46
CA VAL A 55 -5.14 7.50 12.47
C VAL A 55 -6.27 7.56 13.49
N GLN A 56 -7.15 6.56 13.54
CA GLN A 56 -8.21 6.49 14.56
C GLN A 56 -7.64 6.45 15.99
N GLN A 57 -6.47 5.85 16.19
CA GLN A 57 -5.78 5.78 17.47
C GLN A 57 -4.97 7.05 17.81
N GLY A 58 -4.95 8.05 16.92
CA GLY A 58 -4.17 9.28 17.12
C GLY A 58 -2.66 9.11 17.02
N VAL A 59 -2.19 7.91 16.64
CA VAL A 59 -0.76 7.61 16.46
C VAL A 59 -0.27 8.24 15.15
N LEU A 60 -1.07 8.23 14.09
CA LEU A 60 -0.73 8.85 12.80
C LEU A 60 -1.62 10.05 12.49
N GLY A 61 -1.02 11.13 11.97
CA GLY A 61 -1.78 12.24 11.43
C GLY A 61 -2.48 11.84 10.13
N ALA A 62 -3.71 12.30 9.90
CA ALA A 62 -4.46 11.99 8.68
C ALA A 62 -3.69 12.36 7.40
N SER A 63 -2.97 13.48 7.41
CA SER A 63 -2.11 13.90 6.28
C SER A 63 -0.98 12.88 5.99
N GLN A 64 -0.33 12.35 7.03
CA GLN A 64 0.74 11.36 6.90
C GLN A 64 0.20 10.03 6.35
N ALA A 65 -0.98 9.61 6.81
CA ALA A 65 -1.62 8.40 6.35
C ALA A 65 -1.99 8.45 4.86
N HIS A 66 -2.55 9.56 4.38
CA HIS A 66 -2.86 9.72 2.95
C HIS A 66 -1.61 9.64 2.07
N ILE A 67 -0.52 10.31 2.46
CA ILE A 67 0.75 10.27 1.72
C ILE A 67 1.34 8.85 1.73
N SER A 68 1.33 8.19 2.88
CA SER A 68 1.80 6.80 3.03
C SER A 68 1.00 5.84 2.14
N ILE A 69 -0.34 5.95 2.11
CA ILE A 69 -1.20 5.12 1.25
C ILE A 69 -0.92 5.39 -0.23
N LEU A 70 -0.72 6.65 -0.62
CA LEU A 70 -0.33 7.01 -1.99
C LEU A 70 1.00 6.36 -2.41
N ILE A 71 2.01 6.42 -1.55
CA ILE A 71 3.32 5.78 -1.80
C ILE A 71 3.14 4.27 -1.96
N ALA A 72 2.36 3.64 -1.08
CA ALA A 72 2.07 2.21 -1.14
C ALA A 72 1.37 1.82 -2.45
N LEU A 73 0.37 2.60 -2.87
CA LEU A 73 -0.36 2.41 -4.13
C LEU A 73 0.56 2.49 -5.34
N VAL A 74 1.39 3.53 -5.43
CA VAL A 74 2.34 3.72 -6.54
C VAL A 74 3.37 2.58 -6.57
N SER A 75 3.86 2.17 -5.40
CA SER A 75 4.80 1.05 -5.26
C SER A 75 4.21 -0.27 -5.79
N ASN A 76 2.99 -0.63 -5.36
CA ASN A 76 2.28 -1.83 -5.80
C ASN A 76 2.03 -1.82 -7.32
N LEU A 77 1.61 -0.66 -7.82
CA LEU A 77 1.34 -0.44 -9.24
C LEU A 77 2.60 -0.68 -10.06
N CYS A 78 3.71 -0.04 -9.70
CA CYS A 78 5.00 -0.22 -10.37
C CYS A 78 5.46 -1.68 -10.33
N PHE A 79 5.32 -2.35 -9.19
CA PHE A 79 5.71 -3.76 -9.04
C PHE A 79 4.88 -4.69 -9.93
N LYS A 80 3.54 -4.55 -9.91
CA LYS A 80 2.64 -5.34 -10.76
C LYS A 80 2.89 -5.07 -12.24
N LEU A 81 3.10 -3.82 -12.65
CA LEU A 81 3.46 -3.49 -14.03
C LEU A 81 4.79 -4.12 -14.44
N GLY A 82 5.80 -4.13 -13.56
CA GLY A 82 7.07 -4.82 -13.79
C GLY A 82 6.89 -6.32 -13.98
N LEU A 83 6.11 -6.97 -13.12
CA LEU A 83 5.80 -8.40 -13.22
C LEU A 83 5.06 -8.75 -14.51
N VAL A 84 4.03 -7.98 -14.89
CA VAL A 84 3.29 -8.21 -16.14
C VAL A 84 4.17 -7.93 -17.35
N GLY A 85 5.04 -6.93 -17.30
CA GLY A 85 6.00 -6.66 -18.38
C GLY A 85 7.00 -7.80 -18.59
N PHE A 86 7.38 -8.49 -17.52
CA PHE A 86 8.36 -9.57 -17.57
C PHE A 86 7.75 -10.94 -17.92
N PHE A 87 6.55 -11.24 -17.41
CA PHE A 87 5.91 -12.56 -17.54
C PHE A 87 4.75 -12.63 -18.55
N SER A 88 4.26 -11.50 -19.10
CA SER A 88 3.03 -11.48 -19.90
C SER A 88 3.21 -11.15 -21.38
N THR A 89 2.33 -11.71 -22.22
CA THR A 89 2.24 -11.38 -23.66
C THR A 89 1.74 -9.94 -23.84
N ARG A 90 2.26 -9.23 -24.86
CA ARG A 90 1.99 -7.79 -25.12
C ARG A 90 0.50 -7.39 -25.12
N GLN A 91 -0.40 -8.34 -25.36
CA GLN A 91 -1.84 -8.12 -25.29
C GLN A 91 -2.34 -7.91 -23.84
N MET A 92 -1.95 -8.74 -22.87
CA MET A 92 -2.38 -8.57 -21.47
C MET A 92 -1.77 -7.33 -20.81
N PHE A 93 -0.52 -7.00 -21.16
CA PHE A 93 0.16 -5.78 -20.66
C PHE A 93 -0.63 -4.50 -20.99
N ARG A 94 -1.20 -4.39 -22.20
CA ARG A 94 -2.02 -3.23 -22.61
C ARG A 94 -3.31 -3.08 -21.80
N TRP A 95 -3.97 -4.18 -21.45
CA TRP A 95 -5.20 -4.14 -20.65
C TRP A 95 -4.91 -3.78 -19.20
N THR A 96 -3.85 -4.35 -18.62
CA THR A 96 -3.39 -4.02 -17.28
C THR A 96 -2.96 -2.55 -17.18
N LEU A 97 -2.23 -2.04 -18.17
CA LEU A 97 -1.82 -0.64 -18.23
C LEU A 97 -3.03 0.31 -18.32
N CYS A 98 -4.03 -0.02 -19.14
CA CYS A 98 -5.23 0.81 -19.29
C CYS A 98 -6.06 0.88 -18.00
N CYS A 99 -6.26 -0.25 -17.32
CA CYS A 99 -6.93 -0.29 -16.00
C CYS A 99 -6.17 0.51 -14.95
N PHE A 100 -4.83 0.41 -14.95
CA PHE A 100 -4.00 1.12 -13.98
C PHE A 100 -3.94 2.62 -14.21
N VAL A 101 -3.91 3.08 -15.47
CA VAL A 101 -4.03 4.50 -15.80
C VAL A 101 -5.39 5.05 -15.35
N CYS A 102 -6.47 4.28 -15.53
CA CYS A 102 -7.80 4.66 -15.07
C CYS A 102 -7.90 4.75 -13.54
N LEU A 103 -7.19 3.86 -12.82
CA LEU A 103 -7.13 3.85 -11.34
C LEU A 103 -6.24 4.99 -10.78
N ALA A 104 -5.21 5.41 -11.52
CA ALA A 104 -4.31 6.49 -11.09
C ALA A 104 -4.93 7.89 -11.25
N LEU A 105 -5.88 8.06 -12.17
CA LEU A 105 -6.59 9.33 -12.39
C LEU A 105 -7.27 9.90 -11.12
N PRO A 106 -8.09 9.15 -10.36
CA PRO A 106 -8.71 9.67 -9.14
C PRO A 106 -7.70 9.97 -8.02
N ALA A 107 -6.58 9.23 -7.95
CA ALA A 107 -5.51 9.51 -6.99
C ALA A 107 -4.82 10.85 -7.27
N LEU A 108 -4.70 11.23 -8.55
CA LEU A 108 -4.18 12.53 -8.98
C LEU A 108 -5.19 13.67 -8.71
N LEU A 109 -6.49 13.37 -8.79
CA LEU A 109 -7.58 14.31 -8.55
C LEU A 109 -7.76 14.64 -7.06
N ILE A 110 -7.41 13.72 -6.16
CA ILE A 110 -7.37 13.94 -4.70
C ILE A 110 -6.16 14.78 -4.27
N LEU A 111 -5.13 14.91 -5.13
CA LEU A 111 -3.91 15.67 -4.85
C LEU A 111 -4.03 17.17 -5.23
N ILE A 112 -5.05 17.56 -6.00
CA ILE A 112 -5.37 18.94 -6.41
C ILE A 112 -6.44 19.52 -5.48
#